data_AF-A0A2P8H443-F1
#
_entry.id   AF-A0A2P8H443-F1
#
_cell.length_a   1.000
_cell.length_b   1.000
_cell.length_c   1.000
_cell.angle_alpha   90.00
_cell.angle_beta   90.00
_cell.angle_gamma   90.00
#
_symmetry.space_group_name_H-M   'P 1'
#
loop_
_entity.id
_entity.type
_entity.pdbx_description
1 polymer ?
#
loop_
_entity_poly.entity_id
_entity_poly.type
_entity_poly.pdbx_seq_one_letter_code
_entity_poly.pdbx_strand_id
1 'polypeptide(L)'
;MKIVWLVFTLIPAPFLFHFYEYGEHIQHEEAPYLLHGSALAVVLSGFLAGQIRISTVVFVNIFTVLISVALVMYFIPDDGWFKPVGRTGAVVFTGIVYLIGQLIIRSFSSSFFNKRLNH
;
A
#
# COMPACT_ATOMS: atom_id res chain seq x y z
N MET A 1 2.40 16.69 -10.12
CA MET A 1 2.63 15.47 -9.30
C MET A 1 1.46 15.10 -8.40
N LYS A 2 0.72 16.06 -7.80
CA LYS A 2 -0.35 15.75 -6.84
C LYS A 2 -1.47 14.84 -7.37
N ILE A 3 -1.98 15.09 -8.58
CA ILE A 3 -3.01 14.24 -9.20
C ILE A 3 -2.47 12.84 -9.48
N VAL A 4 -1.26 12.73 -10.03
CA VAL A 4 -0.59 11.45 -10.28
C VAL A 4 -0.42 10.66 -8.98
N TRP A 5 0.06 11.31 -7.91
CA TRP A 5 0.15 10.69 -6.58
C TRP A 5 -1.21 10.19 -6.08
N LEU A 6 -2.27 10.98 -6.26
CA LEU A 6 -3.62 10.60 -5.82
C LEU A 6 -4.13 9.37 -6.58
N VAL A 7 -3.98 9.35 -7.90
CA VAL A 7 -4.37 8.19 -8.73
C VAL A 7 -3.64 6.93 -8.28
N PHE A 8 -2.33 7.02 -8.04
CA PHE A 8 -1.53 5.87 -7.58
C PHE A 8 -1.85 5.43 -6.15
N THR A 9 -2.14 6.37 -5.24
CA THR A 9 -2.37 6.05 -3.81
C THR A 9 -3.79 5.60 -3.52
N LEU A 10 -4.75 5.90 -4.40
CA LEU A 10 -6.12 5.38 -4.33
C LEU A 10 -6.22 3.91 -4.77
N ILE A 11 -5.18 3.36 -5.39
CA ILE A 11 -5.10 1.93 -5.66
C ILE A 11 -5.04 1.20 -4.30
N PRO A 12 -5.96 0.25 -4.02
CA PRO A 12 -6.02 -0.47 -2.76
C PRO A 12 -4.90 -1.52 -2.67
N ALA A 13 -3.66 -1.04 -2.58
CA ALA A 13 -2.46 -1.86 -2.61
C ALA A 13 -2.46 -2.97 -1.55
N PRO A 14 -2.84 -2.72 -0.27
CA PRO A 14 -2.93 -3.79 0.73
C PRO A 14 -3.89 -4.93 0.33
N PHE A 15 -5.04 -4.60 -0.27
CA PHE A 15 -5.94 -5.61 -0.82
C PHE A 15 -5.30 -6.35 -1.99
N LEU A 16 -4.71 -5.65 -2.96
CA LEU A 16 -4.12 -6.28 -4.14
C LEU A 16 -3.01 -7.27 -3.78
N PHE A 17 -2.19 -6.96 -2.76
CA PHE A 17 -1.14 -7.86 -2.30
C PHE A 17 -1.72 -9.17 -1.75
N HIS A 18 -2.73 -9.08 -0.89
CA HIS A 18 -3.37 -10.28 -0.34
C HIS A 18 -4.26 -11.01 -1.33
N PHE A 19 -4.85 -10.29 -2.29
CA PHE A 19 -5.61 -10.91 -3.37
C PHE A 19 -4.69 -11.70 -4.31
N TYR A 20 -3.52 -11.16 -4.64
CA TYR A 20 -2.48 -11.86 -5.39
C TYR A 20 -1.96 -13.08 -4.62
N GLU A 21 -1.55 -12.90 -3.36
CA GLU A 21 -1.08 -13.97 -2.48
C GLU A 21 -2.10 -15.12 -2.38
N TYR A 22 -3.38 -14.78 -2.22
CA TYR A 22 -4.44 -15.77 -2.12
C TYR A 22 -4.72 -16.48 -3.46
N GLY A 23 -4.64 -15.76 -4.58
CA GLY A 23 -4.77 -16.36 -5.92
C GLY A 23 -3.70 -17.39 -6.23
N GLU A 24 -2.46 -17.15 -5.80
CA GLU A 24 -1.37 -18.12 -5.90
C GLU A 24 -1.59 -19.29 -4.93
N HIS A 25 -2.07 -19.02 -3.71
CA HIS A 25 -2.41 -20.06 -2.75
C HIS A 25 -3.44 -21.07 -3.29
N ILE A 26 -4.49 -20.59 -3.98
CA ILE A 26 -5.49 -21.47 -4.61
C ILE A 26 -4.86 -22.37 -5.69
N GLN A 27 -3.83 -21.88 -6.37
CA GLN A 27 -3.08 -22.65 -7.37
C GLN A 27 -2.01 -23.56 -6.73
N HIS A 28 -1.89 -23.55 -5.40
CA HIS A 28 -0.84 -24.22 -4.64
C HIS A 28 0.57 -23.73 -5.01
N GLU A 29 0.69 -22.47 -5.42
CA GLU A 29 1.94 -21.81 -5.74
C GLU A 29 2.35 -20.80 -4.65
N GLU A 30 3.63 -20.45 -4.64
CA GLU A 30 4.13 -19.32 -3.85
C GLU A 30 3.87 -18.00 -4.60
N ALA A 31 3.93 -16.87 -3.89
CA ALA A 31 3.73 -15.54 -4.46
C ALA A 31 5.08 -14.83 -4.71
N PRO A 32 5.86 -15.18 -5.76
CA PRO A 32 7.25 -14.74 -5.94
C PRO A 32 7.40 -13.21 -6.09
N TYR A 33 6.36 -12.55 -6.61
CA TYR A 33 6.36 -11.12 -6.86
C TYR A 33 5.78 -10.28 -5.72
N LEU A 34 5.31 -10.90 -4.63
CA LEU A 34 4.65 -10.17 -3.53
C LEU A 34 5.57 -9.13 -2.90
N LEU A 35 6.81 -9.52 -2.58
CA LEU A 35 7.81 -8.61 -2.00
C LEU A 35 8.24 -7.53 -3.00
N HIS A 36 8.52 -7.92 -4.25
CA HIS A 36 8.98 -7.00 -5.28
C HIS A 36 7.91 -5.96 -5.64
N GLY A 37 6.66 -6.40 -5.80
CA GLY A 37 5.52 -5.54 -6.09
C GLY A 37 5.19 -4.60 -4.94
N SER A 38 5.22 -5.09 -3.70
CA SER A 38 4.98 -4.25 -2.52
C SER A 38 6.09 -3.21 -2.32
N ALA A 39 7.36 -3.59 -2.46
CA ALA A 39 8.49 -2.66 -2.40
C ALA A 39 8.38 -1.58 -3.49
N LEU A 40 8.05 -1.96 -4.73
CA LEU A 40 7.88 -1.01 -5.83
C LEU A 40 6.75 -0.02 -5.55
N ALA A 41 5.60 -0.50 -5.08
CA ALA A 41 4.46 0.35 -4.74
C ALA A 41 4.80 1.36 -3.63
N VAL A 42 5.53 0.92 -2.59
CA VAL A 42 6.02 1.79 -1.50
C VAL A 42 6.96 2.87 -2.05
N VAL A 43 7.93 2.49 -2.87
CA VAL A 43 8.91 3.43 -3.44
C VAL A 43 8.23 4.47 -4.33
N LEU A 44 7.37 4.03 -5.25
CA LEU A 44 6.68 4.93 -6.18
C LEU A 44 5.73 5.87 -5.44
N SER A 45 4.86 5.34 -4.59
CA SER A 45 3.88 6.16 -3.85
C SER A 45 4.56 7.09 -2.84
N GLY A 46 5.67 6.66 -2.23
CA GLY A 46 6.46 7.45 -1.28
C GLY A 46 7.20 8.58 -1.97
N PHE A 47 7.84 8.30 -3.11
CA PHE A 47 8.53 9.31 -3.89
C PHE A 47 7.57 10.38 -4.41
N LEU A 48 6.41 9.95 -4.96
CA LEU A 48 5.37 10.86 -5.43
C LEU A 48 4.75 11.71 -4.30
N ALA A 49 4.78 11.21 -3.06
CA ALA A 49 4.28 11.92 -1.89
C ALA A 49 5.20 13.06 -1.40
N GLY A 50 6.41 13.21 -1.96
CA GLY A 50 7.42 14.17 -1.48
C GLY A 50 6.95 15.63 -1.41
N GLN A 51 6.00 16.02 -2.26
CA GLN A 51 5.41 17.37 -2.30
C GLN A 51 4.04 17.47 -1.61
N ILE A 52 3.57 16.38 -0.99
CA ILE A 52 2.24 16.28 -0.38
C ILE A 52 2.35 16.50 1.12
N ARG A 53 1.36 17.18 1.71
CA ARG A 53 1.25 17.35 3.16
C ARG A 53 1.11 15.98 3.82
N ILE A 54 1.85 15.75 4.90
CA ILE A 54 1.85 14.47 5.60
C ILE A 54 0.45 14.05 6.06
N SER A 55 -0.37 15.01 6.52
CA SER A 55 -1.76 14.75 6.92
C SER A 55 -2.62 14.21 5.77
N THR A 56 -2.43 14.72 4.54
CA THR A 56 -3.11 14.22 3.35
C THR A 56 -2.66 12.81 3.00
N VAL A 57 -1.36 12.51 3.13
CA VAL A 57 -0.82 11.16 2.87
C VAL A 57 -1.44 10.14 3.84
N VAL A 58 -1.46 10.47 5.13
CA VAL A 58 -2.07 9.61 6.16
C VAL A 58 -3.56 9.44 5.92
N PHE A 59 -4.30 10.51 5.66
CA PHE A 59 -5.74 10.45 5.42
C PHE A 59 -6.10 9.57 4.22
N VAL A 60 -5.41 9.74 3.08
CA VAL A 60 -5.67 8.92 1.88
C VAL A 60 -5.33 7.46 2.16
N ASN A 61 -4.23 7.15 2.86
CA ASN A 61 -3.91 5.76 3.21
C ASN A 61 -4.95 5.12 4.13
N ILE A 62 -5.46 5.83 5.13
CA ILE A 62 -6.55 5.32 5.98
C ILE A 62 -7.76 4.99 5.12
N PHE A 63 -8.16 5.89 4.22
CA PHE A 63 -9.27 5.66 3.30
C PHE A 63 -9.03 4.45 2.39
N THR A 64 -7.83 4.32 1.83
CA THR A 64 -7.44 3.19 0.98
C THR A 64 -7.42 1.86 1.75
N VAL A 65 -7.02 1.85 3.02
CA VAL A 65 -7.09 0.67 3.90
C VAL A 65 -8.54 0.27 4.17
N LEU A 66 -9.44 1.23 4.43
CA LEU A 66 -10.86 0.93 4.61
C LEU A 66 -11.48 0.30 3.36
N ILE A 67 -11.15 0.82 2.17
CA ILE A 67 -11.55 0.21 0.89
C ILE A 67 -10.95 -1.20 0.77
N SER A 68 -9.67 -1.36 1.10
CA SER A 68 -8.99 -2.65 1.02
C SER A 68 -9.64 -3.70 1.93
N VAL A 69 -10.09 -3.30 3.13
CA VAL A 69 -10.83 -4.17 4.04
C VAL A 69 -12.19 -4.55 3.47
N ALA A 70 -12.94 -3.61 2.89
CA ALA A 70 -14.21 -3.94 2.25
C ALA A 70 -14.01 -4.94 1.09
N LEU A 71 -12.98 -4.73 0.27
CA LEU A 71 -12.65 -5.62 -0.85
C LEU A 71 -12.24 -7.01 -0.38
N VAL A 72 -11.38 -7.12 0.66
CA VAL A 72 -10.94 -8.43 1.15
C VAL A 72 -12.09 -9.26 1.71
N MET A 73 -13.04 -8.61 2.40
CA MET A 73 -14.23 -9.29 2.93
C MET A 73 -15.14 -9.83 1.83
N TYR A 74 -15.16 -9.18 0.67
CA TYR A 74 -16.01 -9.58 -0.47
C TYR A 74 -15.35 -10.63 -1.37
N PHE A 75 -14.06 -10.47 -1.68
CA PHE A 75 -13.38 -11.27 -2.71
C PHE A 75 -12.60 -12.48 -2.19
N ILE A 76 -12.17 -12.47 -0.93
CA ILE A 76 -11.33 -13.55 -0.38
C ILE A 76 -12.14 -14.30 0.67
N PRO A 77 -12.38 -15.62 0.54
CA PRO A 77 -13.12 -16.40 1.54
C PRO A 77 -12.36 -16.52 2.86
N ASP A 78 -13.07 -16.90 3.92
CA ASP A 78 -12.49 -17.13 5.24
C ASP A 78 -12.25 -18.63 5.46
N ASP A 79 -11.27 -19.18 4.75
CA ASP A 79 -10.90 -20.60 4.75
C ASP A 79 -9.79 -20.96 5.74
N GLY A 80 -9.27 -19.95 6.45
CA GLY A 80 -8.20 -20.12 7.44
C GLY A 80 -6.79 -19.83 6.93
N TRP A 81 -6.60 -19.51 5.65
CA TRP A 81 -5.28 -19.16 5.10
C TRP A 81 -4.58 -18.05 5.89
N PHE A 82 -5.33 -17.01 6.29
CA PHE A 82 -4.80 -15.86 7.02
C PHE A 82 -4.76 -16.01 8.55
N LYS A 83 -4.94 -17.22 9.10
CA LYS A 83 -4.90 -17.42 10.57
C LYS A 83 -3.48 -17.22 11.12
N PRO A 84 -3.35 -16.73 12.38
CA PRO A 84 -4.41 -16.46 13.35
C PRO A 84 -5.05 -15.07 13.22
N VAL A 85 -4.47 -14.18 12.41
CA VAL A 85 -4.82 -12.75 12.37
C VAL A 85 -6.09 -12.48 11.53
N GLY A 86 -6.40 -13.37 10.58
CA GLY A 86 -7.50 -13.28 9.64
C GLY A 86 -7.23 -12.30 8.49
N ARG A 87 -7.99 -12.44 7.40
CA ARG A 87 -7.84 -11.64 6.17
C ARG A 87 -7.91 -10.13 6.42
N THR A 88 -8.80 -9.70 7.32
CA THR A 88 -8.96 -8.29 7.70
C THR A 88 -7.74 -7.77 8.43
N GLY A 89 -7.25 -8.53 9.43
CA GLY A 89 -6.08 -8.11 10.19
C GLY A 89 -4.81 -8.11 9.35
N ALA A 90 -4.66 -9.07 8.43
CA ALA A 90 -3.56 -9.09 7.45
C ALA A 90 -3.54 -7.81 6.59
N VAL A 91 -4.69 -7.45 5.99
CA VAL A 91 -4.82 -6.22 5.19
C VAL A 91 -4.52 -4.95 6.00
N VAL A 92 -5.03 -4.86 7.23
CA VAL A 92 -4.76 -3.71 8.11
C VAL A 92 -3.28 -3.63 8.46
N PHE A 93 -2.66 -4.74 8.84
CA PHE A 93 -1.24 -4.81 9.17
C PHE A 93 -0.38 -4.38 7.96
N THR A 94 -0.65 -4.94 6.79
CA THR A 94 0.04 -4.58 5.55
C THR A 94 -0.18 -3.10 5.19
N GLY A 95 -1.39 -2.56 5.41
CA GLY A 95 -1.67 -1.13 5.24
C GLY A 95 -0.82 -0.22 6.15
N ILE A 96 -0.60 -0.64 7.39
CA ILE A 96 0.28 0.08 8.34
C ILE A 96 1.73 0.03 7.85
N VAL A 97 2.24 -1.16 7.50
CA VAL A 97 3.61 -1.33 6.99
C VAL A 97 3.83 -0.51 5.71
N TYR A 98 2.84 -0.53 4.80
CA TYR A 98 2.85 0.25 3.57
C TYR A 98 2.93 1.75 3.85
N LEU A 99 2.10 2.28 4.75
CA LEU A 99 2.13 3.69 5.15
C LEU A 99 3.49 4.08 5.77
N ILE A 100 4.03 3.25 6.67
CA ILE A 100 5.35 3.50 7.28
C ILE A 100 6.42 3.59 6.20
N GLY A 101 6.48 2.60 5.30
CA GLY A 101 7.41 2.60 4.18
C GLY A 101 7.25 3.84 3.30
N GLN A 102 6.01 4.19 2.96
CA GLN A 102 5.70 5.35 2.15
C GLN A 102 6.22 6.65 2.80
N LEU A 103 6.05 6.81 4.12
CA LEU A 103 6.51 7.99 4.86
C LEU A 103 8.03 8.07 4.96
N ILE A 104 8.72 6.94 5.08
CA ILE A 104 10.20 6.87 5.05
C ILE A 104 10.70 7.39 3.69
N ILE A 105 10.23 6.81 2.58
CA ILE A 105 10.64 7.22 1.22
C ILE A 105 10.26 8.68 0.96
N ARG A 106 9.07 9.10 1.40
CA ARG A 106 8.61 10.49 1.30
C ARG A 106 9.61 11.45 1.94
N SER A 107 10.16 11.13 3.11
CA SER A 107 11.07 12.04 3.83
C SER A 107 12.32 12.35 3.01
N PHE A 108 12.90 11.35 2.34
CA PHE A 108 14.01 11.55 1.40
C PHE A 108 13.60 12.37 0.17
N SER A 109 12.46 12.03 -0.45
CA SER A 109 11.99 12.72 -1.66
C SER A 109 11.60 14.19 -1.40
N SER A 110 11.04 14.51 -0.24
CA SER A 110 10.68 15.89 0.13
C SER A 110 11.91 16.80 0.20
N SER A 111 13.04 16.27 0.67
CA SER A 111 14.31 16.99 0.70
C SER A 111 14.82 17.30 -0.72
N PHE A 112 14.62 16.37 -1.65
CA PHE A 112 14.97 16.56 -3.07
C PHE A 112 14.11 17.65 -3.74
N PHE A 113 12.78 17.60 -3.53
CA PHE A 113 11.88 18.59 -4.15
C PHE A 113 12.03 19.99 -3.57
N ASN A 114 12.31 20.13 -2.27
CA ASN A 114 12.53 21.44 -1.65
C ASN A 114 13.84 22.10 -2.12
N LYS A 115 14.90 21.32 -2.38
CA LYS A 115 16.15 21.85 -2.94
C LYS A 115 15.98 22.40 -4.35
N ARG A 116 15.14 21.77 -5.17
CA ARG A 116 14.89 22.20 -6.56
C ARG A 116 14.10 23.52 -6.66
N LEU A 117 13.32 23.88 -5.64
CA LEU A 117 12.53 25.12 -5.63
C LEU A 117 13.33 26.35 -5.19
N ASN A 118 14.54 26.17 -4.67
CA ASN A 118 15.42 27.25 -4.20
C ASN A 118 16.55 27.60 -5.18
N HIS A 119 16.50 27.05 -6.40
CA HIS A 119 17.37 27.35 -7.54
C HIS A 119 16.52 27.83 -8.71
#